data_AF-A0A352IXK1-F1
#
_entry.id   AF-A0A352IXK1-F1
#
_cell.length_a   1.000
_cell.length_b   1.000
_cell.length_c   1.000
_cell.angle_alpha   90.00
_cell.angle_beta   90.00
_cell.angle_gamma   90.00
#
_symmetry.space_group_name_H-M   'P 1'
#
loop_
_entity.id
_entity.type
_entity.pdbx_description
1 polymer ?
#
loop_
_entity_poly.entity_id
_entity_poly.type
_entity_poly.pdbx_seq_one_letter_code
_entity_poly.pdbx_strand_id
1 'polypeptide(L)'
;MDRRTLIKRLVALVSAGALPLSPLVKGAGLKPVAGSSPRAFSYAWLKGRARALAAAAYVSHQDELPQSLKSISWDDYQAIAFRSDRALWRDDDSAFQIQLFHLGLYFQQPVRIHEVIDGEATELAYRQDLFRYNGEQRLGDLPEDLGYAGFRVHYHNNFALDLAAFLGASYFRAVGSEMQYGLSARGLAIDTGMDRKEEFPRFSEFWLEKPASGSQLLRVWALLDSPSTTGAYSFVLDPGRNMVMDVDAALYPRTEIARAGIA
;
A
#
# COMPACT_ATOMS: atom_id res chain seq x y z
N MET A 1 41.94 -3.89 -48.27
CA MET A 1 41.73 -4.01 -46.81
C MET A 1 40.23 -4.07 -46.57
N ASP A 2 39.75 -5.24 -46.19
CA ASP A 2 38.35 -5.65 -46.33
C ASP A 2 37.60 -5.59 -44.99
N ARG A 3 36.38 -5.04 -44.99
CA ARG A 3 35.58 -4.71 -43.78
C ARG A 3 35.12 -5.95 -43.00
N ARG A 4 35.36 -7.15 -43.51
CA ARG A 4 34.92 -8.43 -42.92
C ARG A 4 35.92 -9.06 -41.94
N THR A 5 37.13 -8.53 -41.81
CA THR A 5 38.16 -9.11 -40.92
C THR A 5 38.22 -8.42 -39.54
N LEU A 6 37.51 -7.31 -39.34
CA LEU A 6 37.47 -6.57 -38.07
C LEU A 6 36.42 -7.11 -37.07
N ILE A 7 35.46 -7.91 -37.53
CA ILE A 7 34.34 -8.42 -36.70
C ILE A 7 34.66 -9.77 -36.02
N LYS A 8 35.81 -10.40 -36.32
CA LYS A 8 36.14 -11.76 -35.84
C LYS A 8 37.11 -11.86 -34.65
N ARG A 9 37.37 -10.79 -33.88
CA ARG A 9 38.37 -10.85 -32.78
C ARG A 9 37.98 -10.24 -31.43
N LEU A 10 36.70 -10.18 -31.08
CA LEU A 10 36.28 -9.84 -29.70
C LEU A 10 35.26 -10.88 -29.19
N VAL A 11 35.72 -12.13 -29.06
CA VAL A 11 35.15 -13.11 -28.14
C VAL A 11 36.25 -13.41 -27.13
N ALA A 12 36.20 -12.71 -26.00
CA ALA A 12 36.97 -13.05 -24.82
C ALA A 12 36.03 -13.02 -23.62
N LEU A 13 35.99 -14.17 -22.95
CA LEU A 13 35.19 -14.49 -21.77
C LEU A 13 35.21 -13.39 -20.70
N VAL A 14 34.04 -13.03 -20.21
CA VAL A 14 33.83 -12.77 -18.78
C VAL A 14 32.59 -13.55 -18.36
N SER A 15 32.80 -14.84 -18.12
CA SER A 15 31.97 -15.63 -17.23
C SER A 15 32.46 -15.39 -15.80
N ALA A 16 31.84 -14.44 -15.11
CA ALA A 16 31.85 -14.33 -13.67
C ALA A 16 30.42 -14.00 -13.25
N GLY A 17 29.82 -14.89 -12.47
CA GLY A 17 28.40 -14.85 -12.13
C GLY A 17 27.95 -13.49 -11.62
N ALA A 18 27.00 -12.89 -12.33
CA ALA A 18 26.14 -11.89 -11.74
C ALA A 18 25.24 -12.62 -10.74
N LEU A 19 25.71 -12.71 -9.50
CA LEU A 19 24.78 -12.84 -8.37
C LEU A 19 23.82 -11.65 -8.50
N PRO A 20 22.50 -11.85 -8.46
CA PRO A 20 21.62 -10.72 -8.24
C PRO A 20 22.05 -10.12 -6.91
N LEU A 21 22.65 -8.94 -6.97
CA LEU A 21 22.79 -8.09 -5.80
C LEU A 21 21.36 -7.72 -5.44
N SER A 22 20.72 -8.57 -4.63
CA SER A 22 19.53 -8.17 -3.90
C SER A 22 19.91 -6.88 -3.20
N PRO A 23 19.25 -5.74 -3.47
CA PRO A 23 19.48 -4.55 -2.67
C PRO A 23 19.18 -4.96 -1.23
N LEU A 24 20.24 -5.06 -0.42
CA LEU A 24 20.09 -5.25 1.00
C LEU A 24 19.31 -4.02 1.45
N VAL A 25 18.07 -4.22 1.87
CA VAL A 25 17.23 -3.19 2.48
C VAL A 25 18.00 -2.68 3.70
N LYS A 26 18.83 -1.66 3.52
CA LYS A 26 19.48 -0.90 4.58
C LYS A 26 18.53 0.18 5.04
N GLY A 27 17.34 -0.25 5.47
CA GLY A 27 16.40 0.55 6.23
C GLY A 27 16.19 -0.15 7.56
N ALA A 28 16.49 0.50 8.67
CA ALA A 28 16.35 -0.13 9.99
C ALA A 28 14.88 -0.28 10.44
N GLY A 29 13.92 0.19 9.64
CA GLY A 29 12.48 0.19 9.91
C GLY A 29 11.74 -1.01 9.36
N LEU A 30 11.28 -0.93 8.11
CA LEU A 30 10.45 -1.96 7.50
C LEU A 30 11.28 -3.15 7.00
N LYS A 31 10.71 -4.35 7.06
CA LYS A 31 11.36 -5.59 6.65
C LYS A 31 10.39 -6.44 5.83
N PRO A 32 10.89 -7.22 4.87
CA PRO A 32 10.10 -8.25 4.21
C PRO A 32 9.53 -9.27 5.20
N VAL A 33 8.39 -9.87 4.87
CA VAL A 33 7.88 -11.08 5.55
C VAL A 33 8.94 -12.18 5.48
N ALA A 34 9.23 -12.82 6.62
CA ALA A 34 10.24 -13.88 6.69
C ALA A 34 9.89 -15.03 5.74
N GLY A 35 10.86 -15.47 4.93
CA GLY A 35 10.66 -16.52 3.94
C GLY A 35 9.87 -16.11 2.68
N SER A 36 9.43 -14.85 2.59
CA SER A 36 8.89 -14.31 1.33
C SER A 36 10.03 -14.02 0.34
N SER A 37 9.78 -14.27 -0.94
CA SER A 37 10.66 -13.86 -2.03
C SER A 37 9.98 -12.77 -2.88
N PRO A 38 10.75 -11.83 -3.45
CA PRO A 38 10.21 -10.86 -4.40
C PRO A 38 9.48 -11.57 -5.54
N ARG A 39 8.36 -10.99 -5.99
CA ARG A 39 7.56 -11.52 -7.09
C ARG A 39 7.38 -10.48 -8.18
N ALA A 40 7.53 -10.88 -9.43
CA ALA A 40 7.24 -10.02 -10.56
C ALA A 40 5.83 -9.42 -10.44
N PHE A 41 5.74 -8.10 -10.57
CA PHE A 41 4.54 -7.33 -10.39
C PHE A 41 4.26 -6.47 -11.61
N SER A 42 2.98 -6.36 -11.96
CA SER A 42 2.50 -5.39 -12.94
C SER A 42 1.03 -5.09 -12.68
N TYR A 43 0.55 -3.95 -13.17
CA TYR A 43 -0.88 -3.64 -13.11
C TYR A 43 -1.73 -4.66 -13.89
N ALA A 44 -1.20 -5.22 -14.98
CA ALA A 44 -1.86 -6.30 -15.72
C ALA A 44 -2.04 -7.57 -14.88
N TRP A 45 -1.00 -7.96 -14.11
CA TRP A 45 -1.11 -9.05 -13.16
C TRP A 45 -2.17 -8.76 -12.08
N LEU A 46 -2.18 -7.54 -11.53
CA LEU A 46 -3.15 -7.16 -10.50
C LEU A 46 -4.59 -7.22 -11.02
N LYS A 47 -4.83 -6.77 -12.26
CA LYS A 47 -6.13 -6.94 -12.96
C LYS A 47 -6.52 -8.40 -13.08
N GLY A 48 -5.58 -9.28 -13.46
CA GLY A 48 -5.79 -10.73 -13.50
C GLY A 48 -6.13 -11.32 -12.14
N ARG A 49 -5.43 -10.88 -11.08
CA ARG A 49 -5.69 -11.30 -9.69
C ARG A 49 -7.08 -10.88 -9.23
N ALA A 50 -7.47 -9.62 -9.43
CA ALA A 50 -8.80 -9.14 -9.08
C ALA A 50 -9.89 -9.94 -9.82
N ARG A 51 -9.73 -10.17 -11.12
CA ARG A 51 -10.65 -10.99 -11.91
C ARG A 51 -10.78 -12.42 -11.39
N ALA A 52 -9.67 -13.05 -11.05
CA ALA A 52 -9.67 -14.41 -10.49
C ALA A 52 -10.38 -14.44 -9.13
N LEU A 53 -10.15 -13.44 -8.28
CA LEU A 53 -10.84 -13.34 -6.99
C LEU A 53 -12.35 -13.21 -7.18
N ALA A 54 -12.83 -12.44 -8.16
CA ALA A 54 -14.28 -12.29 -8.42
C ALA A 54 -15.00 -13.60 -8.78
N ALA A 55 -14.25 -14.63 -9.21
CA ALA A 55 -14.81 -15.96 -9.49
C ALA A 55 -14.95 -16.86 -8.24
N ALA A 56 -14.48 -16.42 -7.08
CA ALA A 56 -14.61 -17.13 -5.81
C ALA A 56 -15.70 -16.51 -4.91
N ALA A 57 -16.00 -17.15 -3.77
CA ALA A 57 -16.78 -16.50 -2.72
C ALA A 57 -15.94 -15.45 -1.99
N TYR A 58 -16.56 -14.37 -1.53
CA TYR A 58 -15.90 -13.37 -0.68
C TYR A 58 -15.51 -13.98 0.67
N VAL A 59 -14.29 -13.69 1.14
CA VAL A 59 -13.80 -14.10 2.46
C VAL A 59 -13.63 -12.85 3.32
N SER A 60 -14.41 -12.77 4.39
CA SER A 60 -14.33 -11.68 5.36
C SER A 60 -13.18 -11.90 6.33
N HIS A 61 -12.36 -10.86 6.53
CA HIS A 61 -11.35 -10.79 7.58
C HIS A 61 -11.86 -10.08 8.84
N GLN A 62 -13.18 -9.95 8.97
CA GLN A 62 -13.76 -9.44 10.21
C GLN A 62 -13.45 -10.42 11.35
N ASP A 63 -13.24 -9.87 12.54
CA ASP A 63 -13.00 -10.63 13.77
C ASP A 63 -11.65 -11.36 13.89
N GLU A 64 -10.71 -11.17 12.98
CA GLU A 64 -9.36 -11.78 13.08
C GLU A 64 -8.45 -11.12 14.12
N LEU A 65 -8.77 -9.91 14.60
CA LEU A 65 -7.88 -9.20 15.53
C LEU A 65 -7.86 -9.81 16.94
N PRO A 66 -6.70 -9.75 17.62
CA PRO A 66 -6.59 -9.99 19.05
C PRO A 66 -7.58 -9.15 19.86
N GLN A 67 -8.07 -9.72 20.97
CA GLN A 67 -9.06 -9.07 21.83
C GLN A 67 -8.56 -7.71 22.36
N SER A 68 -7.26 -7.57 22.65
CA SER A 68 -6.66 -6.31 23.10
C SER A 68 -6.84 -5.19 22.08
N LEU A 69 -6.81 -5.48 20.77
CA LEU A 69 -7.05 -4.47 19.73
C LEU A 69 -8.54 -4.22 19.47
N LYS A 70 -9.39 -5.24 19.66
CA LYS A 70 -10.85 -5.09 19.54
C LYS A 70 -11.44 -4.22 20.64
N SER A 71 -10.87 -4.27 21.84
CA SER A 71 -11.36 -3.52 23.01
C SER A 71 -10.59 -2.24 23.31
N ILE A 72 -9.65 -1.83 22.43
CA ILE A 72 -8.84 -0.63 22.66
C ILE A 72 -9.72 0.62 22.77
N SER A 73 -9.44 1.46 23.77
CA SER A 73 -10.15 2.72 23.95
C SER A 73 -9.78 3.74 22.87
N TRP A 74 -10.59 4.78 22.72
CA TRP A 74 -10.27 5.88 21.81
C TRP A 74 -8.97 6.58 22.21
N ASP A 75 -8.78 6.87 23.50
CA ASP A 75 -7.57 7.53 24.03
C ASP A 75 -6.31 6.69 23.78
N ASP A 76 -6.37 5.39 24.07
CA ASP A 76 -5.26 4.47 23.84
C ASP A 76 -4.91 4.36 22.36
N TYR A 77 -5.92 4.29 21.49
CA TYR A 77 -5.70 4.23 20.04
C TYR A 77 -5.05 5.53 19.51
N GLN A 78 -5.50 6.71 19.97
CA GLN A 78 -4.87 7.99 19.61
C GLN A 78 -3.43 8.10 20.11
N ALA A 79 -3.10 7.44 21.22
CA ALA A 79 -1.75 7.42 21.78
C ALA A 79 -0.78 6.49 21.02
N ILE A 80 -1.25 5.71 20.03
CA ILE A 80 -0.40 4.92 19.15
C ILE A 80 0.21 5.82 18.07
N ALA A 81 1.54 5.93 18.06
CA ALA A 81 2.25 6.76 17.09
C ALA A 81 3.28 5.96 16.30
N PHE A 82 3.23 6.04 14.97
CA PHE A 82 4.28 5.49 14.13
C PHE A 82 5.61 6.22 14.39
N ARG A 83 6.71 5.48 14.39
CA ARG A 83 8.06 5.99 14.56
C ARG A 83 8.58 6.54 13.23
N SER A 84 8.53 7.86 13.04
CA SER A 84 8.95 8.50 11.78
C SER A 84 10.41 8.23 11.39
N ASP A 85 11.28 7.88 12.34
CA ASP A 85 12.64 7.38 12.10
C ASP A 85 12.70 6.00 11.44
N ARG A 86 11.54 5.34 11.27
CA ARG A 86 11.38 4.01 10.66
C ARG A 86 10.56 4.02 9.37
N ALA A 87 10.23 5.20 8.84
CA ALA A 87 9.43 5.33 7.63
C ALA A 87 10.06 4.63 6.41
N LEU A 88 9.23 4.11 5.51
CA LEU A 88 9.69 3.55 4.24
C LEU A 88 10.38 4.65 3.43
N TRP A 89 11.48 4.31 2.76
CA TRP A 89 12.29 5.21 1.92
C TRP A 89 12.88 6.43 2.63
N ARG A 90 12.90 6.45 3.97
CA ARG A 90 13.51 7.53 4.75
C ARG A 90 15.00 7.72 4.45
N ASP A 91 15.73 6.61 4.38
CA ASP A 91 17.19 6.59 4.19
C ASP A 91 17.57 6.46 2.71
N ASP A 92 16.59 6.57 1.81
CA ASP A 92 16.75 6.48 0.36
C ASP A 92 16.71 7.87 -0.29
N ASP A 93 17.23 7.97 -1.52
CA ASP A 93 17.08 9.16 -2.36
C ASP A 93 15.67 9.24 -2.97
N SER A 94 14.68 9.51 -2.12
CA SER A 94 13.26 9.57 -2.46
C SER A 94 12.64 10.87 -1.97
N ALA A 95 11.80 11.48 -2.81
CA ALA A 95 10.97 12.62 -2.44
C ALA A 95 9.85 12.24 -1.43
N PHE A 96 9.57 10.95 -1.27
CA PHE A 96 8.46 10.42 -0.50
C PHE A 96 8.91 9.52 0.64
N GLN A 97 8.18 9.60 1.75
CA GLN A 97 8.28 8.66 2.87
C GLN A 97 6.91 8.09 3.20
N ILE A 98 6.86 6.81 3.58
CA ILE A 98 5.60 6.15 3.96
C ILE A 98 5.61 5.80 5.44
N GLN A 99 4.54 6.17 6.13
CA GLN A 99 4.27 5.74 7.51
C GLN A 99 3.00 4.88 7.53
N LEU A 100 2.96 3.88 8.40
CA LEU A 100 1.86 2.92 8.45
C LEU A 100 0.88 3.24 9.58
N PHE A 101 -0.39 2.94 9.37
CA PHE A 101 -1.41 3.01 10.41
C PHE A 101 -1.50 1.68 11.16
N HIS A 102 -1.61 1.77 12.49
CA HIS A 102 -1.83 0.62 13.34
C HIS A 102 -3.30 0.19 13.30
N LEU A 103 -3.56 -1.12 13.43
CA LEU A 103 -4.90 -1.68 13.58
C LEU A 103 -5.50 -1.37 14.96
N GLY A 104 -6.82 -1.34 15.05
CA GLY A 104 -7.55 -1.07 16.30
C GLY A 104 -8.68 -0.07 16.12
N LEU A 105 -9.50 0.07 17.17
CA LEU A 105 -10.69 0.90 17.18
C LEU A 105 -11.62 0.55 16.01
N TYR A 106 -11.73 1.41 14.99
CA TYR A 106 -12.57 1.19 13.80
C TYR A 106 -11.85 0.45 12.66
N PHE A 107 -10.53 0.32 12.74
CA PHE A 107 -9.71 -0.31 11.71
C PHE A 107 -9.38 -1.73 12.12
N GLN A 108 -10.36 -2.62 11.92
CA GLN A 108 -10.33 -4.00 12.38
C GLN A 108 -10.15 -5.02 11.25
N GLN A 109 -9.64 -4.60 10.10
CA GLN A 109 -9.33 -5.52 9.01
C GLN A 109 -7.97 -5.16 8.45
N PRO A 110 -7.01 -6.10 8.44
CA PRO A 110 -5.68 -5.83 7.92
C PRO A 110 -5.71 -5.54 6.42
N VAL A 111 -4.77 -4.70 6.01
CA VAL A 111 -4.29 -4.59 4.64
C VAL A 111 -2.86 -5.10 4.56
N ARG A 112 -2.53 -5.79 3.47
CA ARG A 112 -1.14 -6.14 3.16
C ARG A 112 -0.49 -5.00 2.40
N ILE A 113 0.73 -4.65 2.78
CA ILE A 113 1.50 -3.59 2.11
C ILE A 113 2.71 -4.24 1.45
N HIS A 114 2.91 -3.94 0.17
CA HIS A 114 4.05 -4.43 -0.60
C HIS A 114 4.88 -3.23 -1.05
N GLU A 115 6.19 -3.37 -1.00
CA GLU A 115 7.13 -2.48 -1.68
C GLU A 115 7.43 -3.05 -3.07
N VAL A 116 7.42 -2.20 -4.10
CA VAL A 116 7.80 -2.58 -5.46
C VAL A 116 9.07 -1.84 -5.86
N ILE A 117 10.12 -2.59 -6.19
CA ILE A 117 11.39 -2.07 -6.71
C ILE A 117 11.67 -2.80 -8.03
N ASP A 118 11.94 -2.05 -9.10
CA ASP A 118 12.29 -2.59 -10.41
C ASP A 118 11.30 -3.66 -10.94
N GLY A 119 10.00 -3.47 -10.65
CA GLY A 119 8.94 -4.39 -11.05
C GLY A 119 8.82 -5.65 -10.20
N GLU A 120 9.52 -5.76 -9.07
CA GLU A 120 9.39 -6.85 -8.12
C GLU A 120 8.74 -6.39 -6.81
N ALA A 121 7.65 -7.06 -6.42
CA ALA A 121 6.90 -6.80 -5.20
C ALA A 121 7.39 -7.68 -4.04
N THR A 122 7.60 -7.07 -2.88
CA THR A 122 7.92 -7.74 -1.61
C THR A 122 6.95 -7.30 -0.53
N GLU A 123 6.29 -8.24 0.14
CA GLU A 123 5.36 -7.93 1.24
C GLU A 123 6.14 -7.47 2.48
N LEU A 124 5.69 -6.37 3.08
CA LEU A 124 6.26 -5.81 4.30
C LEU A 124 5.61 -6.46 5.54
N ALA A 125 6.46 -7.04 6.39
CA ALA A 125 6.02 -7.70 7.63
C ALA A 125 5.47 -6.69 8.63
N TYR A 126 4.40 -7.07 9.33
CA TYR A 126 4.01 -6.32 10.52
C TYR A 126 5.12 -6.34 11.57
N ARG A 127 5.32 -5.20 12.21
CA ARG A 127 6.33 -5.01 13.24
C ARG A 127 5.80 -4.07 14.32
N GLN A 128 5.57 -4.63 15.50
CA GLN A 128 5.08 -3.89 16.66
C GLN A 128 6.03 -2.75 17.06
N ASP A 129 7.34 -2.91 16.85
CA ASP A 129 8.39 -1.94 17.22
C ASP A 129 8.49 -0.73 16.27
N LEU A 130 7.69 -0.69 15.21
CA LEU A 130 7.50 0.50 14.37
C LEU A 130 6.63 1.57 15.05
N PHE A 131 6.00 1.23 16.17
CA PHE A 131 5.07 2.12 16.86
C PHE A 131 5.51 2.39 18.30
N ARG A 132 5.13 3.56 18.79
CA ARG A 132 5.15 3.92 20.20
C ARG A 132 3.73 3.75 20.73
N TYR A 133 3.62 3.18 21.92
CA TYR A 133 2.34 2.95 22.60
C TYR A 133 2.37 3.79 23.87
N ASN A 134 1.79 4.98 23.81
CA ASN A 134 1.78 5.92 24.94
C ASN A 134 0.47 5.88 25.75
N GLY A 135 -0.42 4.96 25.42
CA GLY A 135 -1.67 4.72 26.14
C GLY A 135 -1.47 3.92 27.43
N GLU A 136 -2.55 3.81 28.21
CA GLU A 136 -2.58 3.03 29.44
C GLU A 136 -2.77 1.53 29.16
N GLN A 137 -3.55 1.19 28.12
CA GLN A 137 -3.83 -0.20 27.78
C GLN A 137 -2.60 -0.90 27.21
N ARG A 138 -2.20 -2.00 27.86
CA ARG A 138 -1.14 -2.88 27.35
C ARG A 138 -1.71 -3.80 26.28
N LEU A 139 -1.12 -3.77 25.09
CA LEU A 139 -1.55 -4.61 23.96
C LEU A 139 -0.98 -6.04 24.01
N GLY A 140 0.08 -6.25 24.79
CA GLY A 140 0.82 -7.52 24.84
C GLY A 140 1.66 -7.73 23.58
N ASP A 141 2.09 -8.98 23.38
CA ASP A 141 2.74 -9.39 22.13
C ASP A 141 1.67 -9.58 21.06
N LEU A 142 1.83 -8.87 19.94
CA LEU A 142 0.92 -8.92 18.81
C LEU A 142 1.43 -9.92 17.76
N PRO A 143 0.53 -10.60 17.01
CA PRO A 143 0.93 -11.56 15.99
C PRO A 143 1.85 -10.95 14.92
N GLU A 144 2.86 -11.69 14.47
CA GLU A 144 3.77 -11.23 13.41
C GLU A 144 3.08 -11.03 12.06
N ASP A 145 1.94 -11.69 11.85
CA ASP A 145 1.09 -11.61 10.67
C ASP A 145 -0.12 -10.66 10.84
N LEU A 146 -0.13 -9.83 11.89
CA LEU A 146 -1.26 -8.93 12.20
C LEU A 146 -1.63 -7.99 11.03
N GLY A 147 -0.65 -7.57 10.22
CA GLY A 147 -0.83 -6.61 9.15
C GLY A 147 -0.98 -5.15 9.63
N TYR A 148 -1.43 -4.28 8.74
CA TYR A 148 -1.58 -2.83 9.00
C TYR A 148 -2.99 -2.35 8.71
N ALA A 149 -3.38 -1.18 9.22
CA ALA A 149 -4.69 -0.59 8.91
C ALA A 149 -4.71 0.18 7.57
N GLY A 150 -3.54 0.60 7.10
CA GLY A 150 -3.38 1.48 5.96
C GLY A 150 -2.03 2.18 6.01
N PHE A 151 -1.88 3.23 5.22
CA PHE A 151 -0.66 4.04 5.21
C PHE A 151 -0.95 5.51 4.92
N ARG A 152 0.03 6.35 5.25
CA ARG A 152 0.06 7.78 4.91
C ARG A 152 1.36 8.13 4.22
N VAL A 153 1.26 9.08 3.29
CA VAL A 153 2.33 9.54 2.42
C VAL A 153 2.83 10.87 2.94
N HIS A 154 4.15 11.02 3.05
CA HIS A 154 4.82 12.27 3.37
C HIS A 154 5.73 12.69 2.22
N TYR A 155 5.98 13.99 2.09
CA TYR A 155 6.71 14.58 0.97
C TYR A 155 7.88 15.46 1.43
N HIS A 156 8.90 15.59 0.59
CA HIS A 156 10.20 16.21 0.94
C HIS A 156 10.12 17.65 1.43
N ASN A 157 9.08 18.39 1.06
CA ASN A 157 8.88 19.76 1.53
C ASN A 157 8.47 19.82 3.02
N ASN A 158 7.84 18.78 3.56
CA ASN A 158 7.43 18.69 4.96
C ASN A 158 7.11 17.24 5.37
N PHE A 159 8.08 16.53 5.96
CA PHE A 159 7.85 15.18 6.47
C PHE A 159 7.08 15.11 7.80
N ALA A 160 6.75 16.23 8.44
CA ALA A 160 6.00 16.26 9.68
C ALA A 160 4.48 16.14 9.46
N LEU A 161 4.00 16.58 8.29
CA LEU A 161 2.59 16.50 7.90
C LEU A 161 2.42 15.45 6.79
N ASP A 162 1.29 14.76 6.78
CA ASP A 162 0.96 13.80 5.73
C ASP A 162 0.28 14.49 4.55
N LEU A 163 0.74 14.18 3.34
CA LEU A 163 0.20 14.64 2.09
C LEU A 163 -1.07 13.88 1.70
N ALA A 164 -1.09 12.57 1.97
CA ALA A 164 -2.21 11.70 1.65
C ALA A 164 -2.32 10.56 2.66
N ALA A 165 -3.54 10.04 2.85
CA ALA A 165 -3.80 8.89 3.70
C ALA A 165 -4.79 7.94 3.03
N PHE A 166 -4.45 6.65 3.02
CA PHE A 166 -5.28 5.54 2.57
C PHE A 166 -5.62 4.70 3.79
N LEU A 167 -6.86 4.81 4.28
CA LEU A 167 -7.25 4.26 5.57
C LEU A 167 -8.77 4.05 5.67
N GLY A 168 -9.18 2.82 5.97
CA GLY A 168 -10.58 2.43 6.16
C GLY A 168 -11.32 2.20 4.84
N ALA A 169 -12.00 1.05 4.72
CA ALA A 169 -12.65 0.59 3.49
C ALA A 169 -11.82 0.93 2.23
N SER A 170 -12.40 1.59 1.22
CA SER A 170 -11.69 2.06 0.03
C SER A 170 -11.45 3.57 0.05
N TYR A 171 -11.41 4.19 1.23
CA TYR A 171 -11.24 5.63 1.36
C TYR A 171 -9.79 6.06 1.21
N PHE A 172 -9.64 7.25 0.64
CA PHE A 172 -8.40 7.99 0.66
C PHE A 172 -8.68 9.49 0.69
N ARG A 173 -7.72 10.23 1.22
CA ARG A 173 -7.75 11.69 1.30
C ARG A 173 -6.37 12.24 1.00
N ALA A 174 -6.30 13.44 0.46
CA ALA A 174 -5.05 14.12 0.19
C ALA A 174 -5.21 15.64 0.34
N VAL A 175 -4.08 16.33 0.47
CA VAL A 175 -4.01 17.78 0.68
C VAL A 175 -3.19 18.45 -0.41
N GLY A 176 -3.58 19.66 -0.79
CA GLY A 176 -2.74 20.55 -1.60
C GLY A 176 -1.75 21.32 -0.73
N SER A 177 -1.26 22.46 -1.23
CA SER A 177 -0.24 23.25 -0.53
C SER A 177 -0.66 23.82 0.83
N GLU A 178 -1.96 23.86 1.13
CA GLU A 178 -2.47 24.32 2.44
C GLU A 178 -2.30 23.28 3.56
N MET A 179 -1.96 22.03 3.22
CA MET A 179 -1.71 20.94 4.18
C MET A 179 -2.88 20.64 5.14
N GLN A 180 -4.10 20.98 4.73
CA GLN A 180 -5.32 20.72 5.50
C GLN A 180 -6.18 19.68 4.79
N TYR A 181 -6.55 18.62 5.52
CA TYR A 181 -7.52 17.65 5.00
C TYR A 181 -8.90 18.28 4.85
N GLY A 182 -9.50 18.08 3.68
CA GLY A 182 -10.89 18.38 3.39
C GLY A 182 -11.71 17.11 3.18
N LEU A 183 -12.28 16.98 1.98
CA LEU A 183 -13.10 15.84 1.59
C LEU A 183 -12.27 14.55 1.50
N SER A 184 -12.94 13.42 1.71
CA SER A 184 -12.42 12.09 1.39
C SER A 184 -13.01 11.60 0.08
N ALA A 185 -12.20 10.93 -0.72
CA ALA A 185 -12.64 10.13 -1.85
C ALA A 185 -12.77 8.65 -1.44
N ARG A 186 -13.47 7.87 -2.25
CA ARG A 186 -13.55 6.41 -2.12
C ARG A 186 -13.29 5.78 -3.48
N GLY A 187 -12.68 4.60 -3.50
CA GLY A 187 -12.48 3.83 -4.73
C GLY A 187 -13.80 3.41 -5.37
N LEU A 188 -14.78 3.00 -4.57
CA LEU A 188 -16.11 2.60 -5.05
C LEU A 188 -17.16 2.76 -3.94
N ALA A 189 -18.36 3.18 -4.32
CA ALA A 189 -19.54 3.16 -3.47
C ALA A 189 -20.60 2.21 -4.05
N ILE A 190 -21.24 1.39 -3.23
CA ILE A 190 -22.27 0.43 -3.67
C ILE A 190 -23.54 0.63 -2.85
N ASP A 191 -24.66 0.81 -3.55
CA ASP A 191 -26.01 0.94 -2.97
C ASP A 191 -26.17 2.11 -1.97
N THR A 192 -25.29 3.12 -2.05
CA THR A 192 -25.40 4.35 -1.24
C THR A 192 -26.74 5.05 -1.47
N GLY A 193 -27.43 5.39 -0.37
CA GLY A 193 -28.70 6.11 -0.40
C GLY A 193 -29.87 5.29 -0.96
N MET A 194 -29.79 3.96 -0.92
CA MET A 194 -30.89 3.06 -1.26
C MET A 194 -31.69 2.62 -0.01
N ASP A 195 -32.79 1.92 -0.22
CA ASP A 195 -33.65 1.31 0.82
C ASP A 195 -33.06 0.03 1.44
N ARG A 196 -31.75 -0.18 1.27
CA ARG A 196 -30.98 -1.34 1.72
C ARG A 196 -29.64 -0.88 2.28
N LYS A 197 -28.91 -1.79 2.93
CA LYS A 197 -27.59 -1.48 3.49
C LYS A 197 -26.60 -1.12 2.38
N GLU A 198 -25.91 0.01 2.54
CA GLU A 198 -24.75 0.36 1.73
C GLU A 198 -23.65 -0.68 1.94
N GLU A 199 -23.04 -1.13 0.84
CA GLU A 199 -21.84 -1.94 0.89
C GLU A 199 -20.62 -1.03 0.80
N PHE A 200 -19.62 -1.30 1.64
CA PHE A 200 -18.36 -0.56 1.70
C PHE A 200 -17.21 -1.43 1.19
N PRO A 201 -16.92 -1.43 -0.12
CA PRO A 201 -15.76 -2.14 -0.64
C PRO A 201 -14.47 -1.65 0.00
N ARG A 202 -13.54 -2.58 0.28
CA ARG A 202 -12.27 -2.25 0.93
C ARG A 202 -11.08 -2.43 0.01
N PHE A 203 -10.07 -1.58 0.17
CA PHE A 203 -8.73 -1.94 -0.30
C PHE A 203 -8.14 -2.97 0.68
N SER A 204 -7.84 -4.16 0.18
CA SER A 204 -7.31 -5.28 0.97
C SER A 204 -5.79 -5.38 0.87
N GLU A 205 -5.19 -4.92 -0.22
CA GLU A 205 -3.74 -4.96 -0.43
C GLU A 205 -3.27 -3.76 -1.23
N PHE A 206 -2.06 -3.30 -0.94
CA PHE A 206 -1.41 -2.20 -1.64
C PHE A 206 -0.02 -2.59 -2.13
N TRP A 207 0.38 -2.00 -3.25
CA TRP A 207 1.74 -2.06 -3.80
C TRP A 207 2.25 -0.63 -3.96
N LEU A 208 3.33 -0.31 -3.27
CA LEU A 208 3.94 1.01 -3.24
C LEU A 208 5.21 0.97 -4.09
N GLU A 209 5.19 1.64 -5.24
CA GLU A 209 6.37 1.70 -6.12
C GLU A 209 7.39 2.66 -5.53
N LYS A 210 8.62 2.18 -5.30
CA LYS A 210 9.73 3.05 -4.90
C LYS A 210 9.97 4.07 -6.02
N PRO A 211 9.83 5.38 -5.73
CA PRO A 211 10.09 6.40 -6.73
C PRO A 211 11.54 6.32 -7.22
N ALA A 212 11.75 6.51 -8.52
CA ALA A 212 13.10 6.71 -9.04
C ALA A 212 13.73 7.97 -8.42
N SER A 213 15.06 8.00 -8.31
CA SER A 213 15.80 9.18 -7.85
C SER A 213 15.36 10.43 -8.61
N GLY A 214 15.06 11.51 -7.87
CA GLY A 214 14.54 12.77 -8.41
C GLY A 214 13.05 12.79 -8.79
N SER A 215 12.36 11.64 -8.83
CA SER A 215 10.92 11.59 -9.12
C SER A 215 10.12 12.36 -8.07
N GLN A 216 9.19 13.19 -8.56
CA GLN A 216 8.21 13.90 -7.75
C GLN A 216 6.83 13.21 -7.81
N LEU A 217 6.75 12.03 -8.44
CA LEU A 217 5.54 11.23 -8.54
C LEU A 217 5.63 9.99 -7.67
N LEU A 218 4.52 9.61 -7.05
CA LEU A 218 4.39 8.35 -6.32
C LEU A 218 3.29 7.49 -6.95
N ARG A 219 3.63 6.25 -7.31
CA ARG A 219 2.68 5.27 -7.82
C ARG A 219 2.26 4.29 -6.72
N VAL A 220 0.96 4.10 -6.60
CA VAL A 220 0.34 3.15 -5.67
C VAL A 220 -0.63 2.30 -6.45
N TRP A 221 -0.61 0.99 -6.27
CA TRP A 221 -1.71 0.12 -6.70
C TRP A 221 -2.46 -0.43 -5.52
N ALA A 222 -3.75 -0.72 -5.72
CA ALA A 222 -4.58 -1.31 -4.69
C ALA A 222 -5.47 -2.43 -5.26
N LEU A 223 -5.61 -3.50 -4.48
CA LEU A 223 -6.62 -4.53 -4.69
C LEU A 223 -7.86 -4.14 -3.88
N LEU A 224 -8.98 -3.98 -4.56
CA LEU A 224 -10.30 -3.79 -3.93
C LEU A 224 -11.01 -5.14 -3.84
N ASP A 225 -11.61 -5.43 -2.70
CA ASP A 225 -12.37 -6.66 -2.47
C ASP A 225 -13.58 -6.40 -1.57
N SER A 226 -14.71 -6.98 -1.93
CA SER A 226 -15.99 -6.84 -1.23
C SER A 226 -16.91 -8.03 -1.52
N PRO A 227 -18.03 -8.17 -0.78
CA PRO A 227 -19.03 -9.19 -1.07
C PRO A 227 -19.50 -9.20 -2.53
N SER A 228 -19.69 -8.01 -3.12
CA SER A 228 -20.29 -7.90 -4.45
C SER A 228 -19.31 -7.70 -5.60
N THR A 229 -18.07 -7.28 -5.35
CA THR A 229 -17.10 -7.02 -6.42
C THR A 229 -15.65 -7.16 -5.96
N THR A 230 -14.75 -7.29 -6.93
CA THR A 230 -13.33 -7.00 -6.74
C THR A 230 -12.90 -5.87 -7.67
N GLY A 231 -11.70 -5.35 -7.48
CA GLY A 231 -11.14 -4.36 -8.38
C GLY A 231 -9.63 -4.24 -8.29
N ALA A 232 -9.03 -3.68 -9.34
CA ALA A 232 -7.62 -3.34 -9.41
C ALA A 232 -7.46 -1.85 -9.72
N TYR A 233 -6.80 -1.13 -8.84
CA TYR A 233 -6.60 0.32 -8.94
C TYR A 233 -5.12 0.65 -9.18
N SER A 234 -4.87 1.69 -9.97
CA SER A 234 -3.59 2.39 -10.07
C SER A 234 -3.83 3.86 -9.71
N PHE A 235 -3.02 4.37 -8.80
CA PHE A 235 -2.99 5.78 -8.40
C PHE A 235 -1.62 6.35 -8.76
N VAL A 236 -1.58 7.52 -9.38
CA VAL A 236 -0.36 8.33 -9.53
C VAL A 236 -0.58 9.64 -8.80
N LEU A 237 0.15 9.82 -7.70
CA LEU A 237 0.12 11.02 -6.88
C LEU A 237 1.13 12.02 -7.46
N ASP A 238 0.65 13.20 -7.82
CA ASP A 238 1.43 14.35 -8.29
C ASP A 238 1.23 15.54 -7.33
N PRO A 239 2.11 15.68 -6.31
CA PRO A 239 2.00 16.72 -5.31
C PRO A 239 2.37 18.09 -5.90
N GLY A 240 1.45 19.04 -5.82
CA GLY A 240 1.67 20.42 -6.25
C GLY A 240 0.87 21.42 -5.41
N ARG A 241 0.65 22.62 -5.96
CA ARG A 241 -0.29 23.59 -5.35
C ARG A 241 -1.65 22.94 -5.13
N ASN A 242 -2.14 22.28 -6.18
CA ASN A 242 -3.26 21.37 -6.10
C ASN A 242 -2.68 19.96 -6.12
N MET A 243 -3.22 19.09 -5.25
CA MET A 243 -2.93 17.67 -5.32
C MET A 243 -3.66 17.06 -6.50
N VAL A 244 -2.93 16.46 -7.44
CA VAL A 244 -3.51 15.68 -8.54
C VAL A 244 -3.26 14.20 -8.25
N MET A 245 -4.29 13.40 -8.45
CA MET A 245 -4.21 11.95 -8.34
C MET A 245 -4.87 11.34 -9.57
N ASP A 246 -4.06 10.80 -10.49
CA ASP A 246 -4.58 10.05 -11.64
C ASP A 246 -4.97 8.65 -11.19
N VAL A 247 -6.19 8.23 -11.53
CA VAL A 247 -6.76 6.96 -11.06
C VAL A 247 -7.25 6.12 -12.24
N ASP A 248 -6.68 4.92 -12.38
CA ASP A 248 -7.23 3.87 -13.23
C ASP A 248 -7.88 2.79 -12.37
N ALA A 249 -9.07 2.34 -12.76
CA ALA A 249 -9.77 1.26 -12.07
C ALA A 249 -10.29 0.20 -13.06
N ALA A 250 -10.14 -1.07 -12.68
CA ALA A 250 -10.80 -2.19 -13.33
C ALA A 250 -11.62 -2.96 -12.29
N LEU A 251 -12.93 -2.99 -12.45
CA LEU A 251 -13.88 -3.63 -11.53
C LEU A 251 -14.40 -4.94 -12.11
N TYR A 252 -14.54 -5.96 -11.24
CA TYR A 252 -15.03 -7.27 -11.61
C TYR A 252 -16.13 -7.69 -10.62
N PRO A 253 -17.42 -7.49 -10.99
CA PRO A 253 -18.54 -7.88 -10.14
C PRO A 253 -18.57 -9.40 -9.89
N ARG A 254 -18.83 -9.79 -8.65
CA ARG A 254 -19.15 -11.18 -8.23
C ARG A 254 -20.63 -11.48 -8.43
N THR A 255 -21.47 -10.45 -8.28
CA THR A 255 -22.92 -10.47 -8.42
C THR A 255 -23.39 -9.19 -9.11
N GLU A 256 -24.67 -9.12 -9.45
CA GLU A 256 -25.29 -7.90 -9.94
C GLU A 256 -25.22 -6.77 -8.90
N ILE A 257 -24.81 -5.58 -9.34
CA ILE A 257 -24.72 -4.36 -8.52
C ILE A 257 -25.80 -3.40 -8.99
N ALA A 258 -26.76 -3.09 -8.12
CA ALA A 258 -27.91 -2.26 -8.48
C ALA A 258 -27.53 -0.78 -8.64
N ARG A 259 -26.65 -0.26 -7.77
CA ARG A 259 -26.11 1.10 -7.88
C ARG A 259 -24.63 1.13 -7.56
N ALA A 260 -23.84 1.60 -8.53
CA ALA A 260 -22.41 1.87 -8.36
C ALA A 260 -22.14 3.38 -8.43
N GLY A 261 -21.41 3.90 -7.44
CA GLY A 261 -20.87 5.27 -7.43
C GLY A 261 -19.41 5.25 -7.85
N ILE A 262 -19.12 5.83 -9.01
CA ILE A 262 -17.79 5.93 -9.64
C ILE A 262 -17.52 7.42 -9.94
N ALA A 263 -16.27 7.85 -9.75
CA ALA A 263 -15.80 9.20 -10.08
C ALA A 263 -14.94 9.18 -11.34
#